data_AF-A0A0F9CVH4-F1
#
_entry.id   AF-A0A0F9CVH4-F1
#
_cell.length_a   1.000
_cell.length_b   1.000
_cell.length_c   1.000
_cell.angle_alpha   90.00
_cell.angle_beta   90.00
_cell.angle_gamma   90.00
#
_symmetry.space_group_name_H-M   'P 1'
#
loop_
_entity.id
_entity.type
_entity.pdbx_description
1 polymer ?
#
loop_
_entity_poly.entity_id
_entity_poly.type
_entity_poly.pdbx_seq_one_letter_code
_entity_poly.pdbx_strand_id
1 'polypeptide(L)'
;IFPKSIFEFNRNQELVFDIILALNIFHHFLKRKNTYLNLIKLLERLEVKEFFFGAHKPSEFRNLKVYRNYTPDQFVNFIIENSHLRKAKFIGKTKNGRSLYKLTP
;
A
#
# COMPACT_ATOMS: atom_id res chain seq x y z
N ILE A 1 19.35 -4.25 -14.05
CA ILE A 1 19.66 -3.21 -13.02
C ILE A 1 18.44 -3.11 -12.13
N PHE A 2 18.57 -3.37 -10.83
CA PHE A 2 17.47 -3.16 -9.90
C PHE A 2 17.42 -1.68 -9.49
N PRO A 3 16.24 -1.03 -9.52
CA PRO A 3 16.14 0.36 -9.10
C PRO A 3 16.44 0.48 -7.60
N LYS A 4 17.01 1.63 -7.18
CA LYS A 4 17.29 1.89 -5.76
C LYS A 4 16.02 2.12 -4.95
N SER A 5 14.93 2.50 -5.62
CA SER A 5 13.62 2.75 -5.03
C SER A 5 12.51 2.11 -5.86
N ILE A 6 11.48 1.57 -5.21
CA ILE A 6 10.28 1.07 -5.90
C ILE A 6 9.59 2.17 -6.75
N PHE A 7 9.74 3.43 -6.36
CA PHE A 7 9.18 4.57 -7.11
C PHE A 7 9.90 4.85 -8.44
N GLU A 8 11.07 4.25 -8.66
CA GLU A 8 11.85 4.40 -9.90
C GLU A 8 11.64 3.23 -10.86
N PHE A 9 11.04 2.13 -10.41
CA PHE A 9 10.78 0.97 -11.24
C PHE A 9 9.86 1.35 -12.41
N ASN A 10 10.35 1.21 -13.64
CA ASN A 10 9.65 1.58 -14.88
C ASN A 10 8.91 2.93 -14.77
N ARG A 11 9.63 3.94 -14.26
CA ARG A 11 9.08 5.27 -14.00
C ARG A 11 8.36 5.82 -15.24
N ASN A 12 7.20 6.42 -15.02
CA ASN A 12 6.33 6.97 -16.08
C ASN A 12 5.69 5.94 -17.03
N GLN A 13 5.82 4.64 -16.75
CA GLN A 13 5.10 3.58 -17.47
C GLN A 13 3.99 2.95 -16.62
N GLU A 14 3.00 2.35 -17.27
CA GLU A 14 2.02 1.48 -16.60
C GLU A 14 2.72 0.23 -16.05
N LEU A 15 2.25 -0.23 -14.89
CA LEU A 15 2.81 -1.38 -14.19
C LEU A 15 1.77 -2.49 -14.13
N VAL A 16 1.90 -3.48 -15.01
CA VAL A 16 0.95 -4.58 -15.15
C VAL A 16 1.46 -5.82 -14.41
N PHE A 17 0.65 -6.35 -13.50
CA PHE A 17 0.95 -7.58 -12.76
C PHE A 17 -0.30 -8.43 -12.58
N ASP A 18 -0.17 -9.76 -12.62
CA ASP A 18 -1.30 -10.61 -12.20
C ASP A 18 -1.52 -10.52 -10.68
N ILE A 19 -0.43 -10.52 -9.91
CA ILE A 19 -0.46 -10.54 -8.44
C ILE A 19 0.56 -9.57 -7.86
N ILE A 20 0.15 -8.77 -6.88
CA ILE A 20 1.03 -7.94 -6.04
C ILE A 20 0.93 -8.37 -4.58
N LEU A 21 2.07 -8.49 -3.91
CA LEU A 21 2.19 -8.75 -2.47
C LEU A 21 2.78 -7.53 -1.75
N ALA A 22 1.94 -6.62 -1.26
CA ALA A 22 2.36 -5.45 -0.50
C ALA A 22 2.19 -5.69 1.02
N LEU A 23 2.99 -6.62 1.55
CA LEU A 23 2.82 -7.11 2.91
C LEU A 23 3.63 -6.25 3.90
N ASN A 24 2.92 -5.47 4.73
CA ASN A 24 3.49 -4.68 5.82
C ASN A 24 4.58 -3.68 5.38
N ILE A 25 4.58 -3.22 4.12
CA ILE A 25 5.66 -2.37 3.58
C ILE A 25 5.22 -0.92 3.34
N PHE A 26 3.99 -0.68 2.90
CA PHE A 26 3.57 0.67 2.48
C PHE A 26 3.50 1.70 3.60
N HIS A 27 3.33 1.26 4.85
CA HIS A 27 3.33 2.17 6.00
C HIS A 27 4.65 2.97 6.13
N HIS A 28 5.78 2.44 5.66
CA HIS A 28 7.04 3.19 5.62
C HIS A 28 6.95 4.47 4.78
N PHE A 29 6.09 4.50 3.76
CA PHE A 29 5.90 5.65 2.87
C PHE A 29 4.96 6.71 3.46
N LEU A 30 4.21 6.41 4.52
CA LEU A 30 3.33 7.37 5.21
C LEU A 30 4.08 8.33 6.14
N LYS A 31 5.39 8.10 6.38
CA LYS A 31 6.18 8.87 7.34
C LYS A 31 6.46 10.30 6.86
N ARG A 32 6.68 10.50 5.55
CA ARG A 32 7.04 11.80 4.95
C ARG A 32 6.09 12.16 3.82
N LYS A 33 5.81 13.45 3.62
CA LYS A 33 4.92 13.96 2.56
C LYS A 33 5.37 13.53 1.16
N ASN A 34 6.67 13.60 0.87
CA ASN A 34 7.20 13.23 -0.45
C ASN A 34 7.04 11.74 -0.76
N THR A 35 7.33 10.85 0.19
CA THR A 35 7.14 9.41 0.02
C THR A 35 5.66 9.04 -0.07
N TYR A 36 4.79 9.75 0.64
CA TYR A 36 3.34 9.58 0.53
C TYR A 36 2.83 9.95 -0.87
N LEU A 37 3.25 11.09 -1.42
CA LEU A 37 2.88 11.49 -2.77
C LEU A 37 3.45 10.54 -3.83
N ASN A 38 4.65 10.00 -3.62
CA ASN A 38 5.21 8.98 -4.50
C ASN A 38 4.45 7.64 -4.42
N LEU A 39 3.89 7.29 -3.25
CA LEU A 39 3.02 6.13 -3.12
C LEU A 39 1.74 6.30 -3.92
N ILE A 40 1.09 7.47 -3.85
CA ILE A 40 -0.09 7.78 -4.70
C ILE A 40 0.27 7.57 -6.17
N LYS A 41 1.34 8.22 -6.63
CA LYS A 41 1.82 8.09 -8.01
C LYS A 41 2.22 6.68 -8.41
N LEU A 42 2.56 5.81 -7.47
CA LEU A 42 2.84 4.40 -7.73
C LEU A 42 1.53 3.63 -7.89
N LEU A 43 0.56 3.85 -6.99
CA LEU A 43 -0.74 3.18 -7.00
C LEU A 43 -1.56 3.51 -8.25
N GLU A 44 -1.51 4.76 -8.73
CA GLU A 44 -2.22 5.24 -9.92
C GLU A 44 -1.78 4.56 -11.23
N ARG A 45 -0.60 3.92 -11.24
CA ARG A 45 -0.03 3.24 -12.42
C ARG A 45 -0.17 1.72 -12.36
N LEU A 46 -0.70 1.18 -11.25
CA LEU A 46 -0.82 -0.26 -11.08
C LEU A 46 -2.07 -0.77 -11.78
N GLU A 47 -1.86 -1.65 -12.75
CA GLU A 47 -2.89 -2.52 -13.32
C GLU A 47 -2.68 -3.93 -12.77
N VAL A 48 -3.63 -4.41 -11.96
CA VAL A 48 -3.44 -5.65 -11.20
C VAL A 48 -4.73 -6.43 -11.03
N LYS A 49 -4.66 -7.76 -11.20
CA LYS A 49 -5.82 -8.65 -10.98
C LYS A 49 -6.04 -8.94 -9.50
N GLU A 50 -4.97 -9.24 -8.75
CA GLU A 50 -5.03 -9.48 -7.32
C GLU A 50 -3.96 -8.70 -6.54
N PHE A 51 -4.40 -7.93 -5.54
CA PHE A 51 -3.51 -7.17 -4.67
C PHE A 51 -3.68 -7.62 -3.22
N PHE A 52 -2.65 -8.24 -2.66
CA PHE A 52 -2.64 -8.64 -1.24
C PHE A 52 -1.96 -7.56 -0.41
N PHE A 53 -2.72 -6.99 0.52
CA PHE A 53 -2.27 -5.88 1.35
C PHE A 53 -2.18 -6.29 2.82
N GLY A 54 -0.97 -6.22 3.37
CA GLY A 54 -0.73 -6.37 4.80
C GLY A 54 -0.64 -5.00 5.46
N ALA A 55 -1.63 -4.65 6.29
CA ALA A 55 -1.67 -3.38 6.99
C ALA A 55 -0.75 -3.37 8.23
N HIS A 56 -0.04 -2.27 8.45
CA HIS A 56 0.62 -2.01 9.74
C HIS A 56 -0.39 -1.82 10.87
N LYS A 57 0.07 -1.94 12.12
CA LYS A 57 -0.71 -1.46 13.27
C LYS A 57 -0.49 0.03 13.47
N PRO A 58 -1.53 0.84 13.69
CA PRO A 58 -1.38 2.27 13.99
C PRO A 58 -0.52 2.56 15.21
N SER A 59 -0.48 1.62 16.17
CA SER A 59 0.37 1.70 17.36
C SER A 59 1.87 1.66 17.06
N GLU A 60 2.28 1.17 15.87
CA GLU A 60 3.68 1.18 15.42
C GLU A 60 4.19 2.61 15.18
N PHE A 61 3.29 3.59 15.03
CA PHE A 61 3.63 5.01 14.93
C PHE A 61 3.37 5.80 16.21
N ARG A 62 3.08 5.12 17.32
CA ARG A 62 2.92 5.79 18.62
C ARG A 62 4.19 6.58 18.93
N ASN A 63 4.04 7.86 19.29
CA ASN A 63 5.12 8.80 19.59
C ASN A 63 6.05 9.17 18.41
N LEU A 64 5.67 8.83 17.16
CA LEU A 64 6.39 9.25 15.97
C LEU A 64 5.60 10.34 15.23
N LYS A 65 6.27 11.43 14.86
CA LYS A 65 5.70 12.44 13.95
C LYS A 65 5.69 11.86 12.53
N VAL A 66 4.54 11.38 12.08
CA VAL A 66 4.32 10.83 10.73
C VAL A 66 3.33 11.71 9.94
N TYR A 67 3.44 11.70 8.61
CA TYR A 67 2.57 12.52 7.75
C TYR A 67 1.12 12.02 7.75
N ARG A 68 0.93 10.69 7.76
CA ARG A 68 -0.37 10.02 7.92
C ARG A 68 -0.22 8.80 8.83
N ASN A 69 -1.24 8.54 9.65
CA ASN A 69 -1.36 7.33 10.47
C ASN A 69 -2.77 6.75 10.28
N TYR A 70 -2.90 5.83 9.34
CA TYR A 70 -4.18 5.22 9.03
C TYR A 70 -4.45 3.99 9.90
N THR A 71 -5.69 3.82 10.33
CA THR A 71 -6.20 2.49 10.69
C THR A 71 -6.13 1.54 9.49
N PRO A 72 -6.13 0.21 9.69
CA PRO A 72 -6.11 -0.75 8.58
C PRO A 72 -7.18 -0.47 7.50
N ASP A 73 -8.41 -0.20 7.91
CA ASP A 73 -9.52 0.04 6.97
C ASP A 73 -9.38 1.39 6.25
N GLN A 74 -8.92 2.44 6.94
CA GLN A 74 -8.59 3.71 6.30
C GLN A 74 -7.46 3.56 5.26
N PHE A 75 -6.49 2.68 5.53
CA PHE A 75 -5.38 2.46 4.59
C PHE A 75 -5.85 1.67 3.36
N VAL A 76 -6.75 0.70 3.53
CA VAL A 76 -7.41 0.02 2.41
C VAL A 76 -8.17 1.02 1.54
N ASN A 77 -8.96 1.91 2.16
CA ASN A 77 -9.70 2.94 1.43
C ASN A 77 -8.76 3.88 0.68
N PHE A 78 -7.66 4.32 1.31
CA PHE A 78 -6.63 5.11 0.65
C PHE A 78 -6.07 4.40 -0.61
N ILE A 79 -5.83 3.08 -0.55
CA ILE A 79 -5.34 2.33 -1.72
C ILE A 79 -6.40 2.31 -2.83
N ILE A 80 -7.67 2.05 -2.48
CA ILE A 80 -8.79 2.04 -3.44
C ILE A 80 -8.96 3.42 -4.11
N GLU A 81 -8.93 4.49 -3.33
CA GLU A 81 -9.08 5.87 -3.81
C GLU A 81 -7.98 6.31 -4.77
N ASN A 82 -6.81 5.69 -4.72
CA ASN A 82 -5.63 6.07 -5.50
C ASN A 82 -5.17 4.97 -6.47
N SER A 83 -6.04 4.02 -6.83
CA SER A 83 -5.73 2.95 -7.81
C SER A 83 -6.95 2.54 -8.63
N HIS A 84 -6.79 1.54 -9.51
CA HIS A 84 -7.88 0.94 -10.28
C HIS A 84 -8.67 -0.13 -9.51
N LEU A 85 -8.26 -0.44 -8.27
CA LEU A 85 -8.94 -1.39 -7.40
C LEU A 85 -10.28 -0.82 -6.90
N ARG A 86 -11.31 -1.66 -6.72
CA ARG A 86 -12.64 -1.22 -6.25
C ARG A 86 -13.18 -2.04 -5.09
N LYS A 87 -12.70 -3.27 -4.92
CA LYS A 87 -13.19 -4.18 -3.88
C LYS A 87 -12.06 -4.51 -2.91
N ALA A 88 -12.43 -4.63 -1.64
CA ALA A 88 -11.55 -5.16 -0.61
C ALA A 88 -12.27 -6.25 0.19
N LYS A 89 -11.58 -7.37 0.37
CA LYS A 89 -12.00 -8.48 1.23
C LYS A 89 -10.99 -8.64 2.35
N PHE A 90 -11.43 -8.52 3.59
CA PHE A 90 -10.64 -8.93 4.74
C PHE A 90 -10.41 -10.44 4.73
N ILE A 91 -9.16 -10.87 4.82
CA ILE A 91 -8.78 -12.29 4.82
C ILE A 91 -8.64 -12.80 6.26
N GLY A 92 -8.04 -11.99 7.13
CA GLY A 92 -7.77 -12.38 8.51
C GLY A 92 -6.72 -11.51 9.17
N LYS A 93 -6.31 -11.91 10.38
CA LYS A 93 -5.18 -11.32 11.10
C LYS A 93 -4.05 -12.34 11.19
N THR A 94 -2.82 -11.86 11.04
CA THR A 94 -1.62 -12.64 11.35
C THR A 94 -1.52 -12.91 12.85
N LYS A 95 -0.63 -13.84 13.26
CA LYS A 95 -0.34 -14.11 14.68
C LYS A 95 0.05 -12.85 15.46
N ASN A 96 0.76 -11.93 14.81
CA ASN A 96 1.13 -10.66 15.41
C ASN A 96 0.03 -9.59 15.30
N GLY A 97 -1.19 -9.91 14.88
CA GLY A 97 -2.35 -9.01 14.91
C GLY A 97 -2.41 -7.97 13.79
N ARG A 98 -1.66 -8.15 12.69
CA ARG A 98 -1.75 -7.29 11.49
C ARG A 98 -2.85 -7.82 10.56
N SER A 99 -3.68 -6.93 10.05
CA SER A 99 -4.77 -7.27 9.15
C SER A 99 -4.25 -7.54 7.74
N LEU A 100 -4.79 -8.57 7.09
CA LEU A 100 -4.51 -8.93 5.71
C LEU A 100 -5.78 -8.78 4.87
N TYR A 101 -5.66 -8.16 3.71
CA TYR A 101 -6.75 -7.91 2.77
C TYR A 101 -6.38 -8.40 1.37
N LYS A 102 -7.38 -8.85 0.62
CA LYS A 102 -7.32 -9.04 -0.84
C LYS A 102 -8.10 -7.91 -1.49
N LEU A 103 -7.45 -7.16 -2.37
CA LEU A 103 -8.08 -6.14 -3.19
C LEU A 103 -8.12 -6.59 -4.64
N THR A 104 -9.19 -6.24 -5.34
CA THR A 104 -9.38 -6.50 -6.77
C THR A 104 -10.00 -5.28 -7.45
N PRO A 105 -9.88 -5.15 -8.79
CA PRO A 105 -10.68 -4.23 -9.58
C PRO A 105 -12.20 -4.40 -9.35
#